data_AF-A0AA38KW02-F1
#
_entry.id   AF-A0AA38KW02-F1
#
_cell.length_a   1.000
_cell.length_b   1.000
_cell.length_c   1.000
_cell.angle_alpha   90.00
_cell.angle_beta   90.00
_cell.angle_gamma   90.00
#
_symmetry.space_group_name_H-M   'P 1'
#
loop_
_entity.id
_entity.type
_entity.pdbx_description
1 polymer ?
#
loop_
_entity_poly.entity_id
_entity_poly.type
_entity_poly.pdbx_seq_one_letter_code
_entity_poly.pdbx_strand_id
1 'polypeptide(L)'
;KIQDEAHTQSSVCECTGCNEIRAKWKCEHPHGCANQAKKLLNMLPPKWDPRSELPEDYQGEYKTSREENRNNIKPFDKRITTAGSISDIFRIFTDPDTKTTNQLP
;
A
#
# COMPACT_ATOMS: atom_id res chain seq x y z
N LYS A 1 12.03 2.25 -16.25
CA LYS A 1 12.88 2.82 -17.34
C LYS A 1 12.08 2.63 -18.62
N ILE A 2 12.00 3.61 -19.51
CA ILE A 2 11.35 3.42 -20.80
C ILE A 2 12.21 2.42 -21.58
N GLN A 3 11.65 1.25 -21.89
CA GLN A 3 12.31 0.14 -22.56
C GLN A 3 11.82 0.11 -24.01
N ASP A 4 12.46 0.90 -24.86
CA ASP A 4 12.18 0.96 -26.30
C ASP A 4 13.54 1.11 -27.00
N GLU A 5 13.79 0.31 -28.03
CA GLU A 5 15.07 0.32 -28.77
C GLU A 5 15.30 1.64 -29.50
N ALA A 6 14.23 2.32 -29.93
CA ALA A 6 14.29 3.62 -30.59
C ALA A 6 14.36 4.80 -29.58
N HIS A 7 14.43 4.51 -28.28
CA HIS A 7 14.41 5.55 -27.24
C HIS A 7 15.68 6.42 -27.26
N THR A 8 15.50 7.73 -27.22
CA THR A 8 16.59 8.72 -27.10
C THR A 8 16.48 9.49 -25.79
N GLN A 9 17.60 9.95 -25.24
CA GLN A 9 17.65 10.71 -23.98
C GLN A 9 17.23 12.18 -24.18
N SER A 10 16.12 12.40 -24.89
CA SER A 10 15.61 13.72 -25.26
C SER A 10 14.21 13.93 -24.69
N SER A 11 13.86 15.18 -24.37
CA SER A 11 12.50 15.59 -24.01
C SER A 11 11.51 15.44 -25.16
N VAL A 12 11.98 15.42 -26.41
CA VAL A 12 11.18 15.26 -27.63
C VAL A 12 11.28 13.85 -28.24
N CYS A 13 11.72 12.85 -27.47
CA CYS A 13 11.76 11.47 -27.97
C CYS A 13 10.36 10.99 -28.40
N GLU A 14 10.26 10.43 -29.60
CA GLU A 14 9.02 9.94 -30.23
C GLU A 14 8.86 8.41 -30.17
N CYS A 15 9.62 7.74 -29.31
CA CYS A 15 9.46 6.29 -29.12
C CYS A 15 8.07 5.96 -28.57
N THR A 16 7.64 4.71 -28.75
CA THR A 16 6.30 4.24 -28.38
C THR A 16 6.01 4.53 -26.91
N GLY A 17 6.96 4.18 -26.03
CA GLY A 17 6.81 4.39 -24.60
C GLY A 17 6.72 5.88 -24.19
N CYS A 18 7.46 6.79 -24.84
CA CYS A 18 7.34 8.21 -24.55
C CYS A 18 5.99 8.77 -25.03
N ASN A 19 5.53 8.35 -26.21
CA ASN A 19 4.25 8.81 -26.78
C ASN A 19 3.05 8.31 -25.98
N GLU A 20 3.08 7.07 -25.49
CA GLU A 20 2.06 6.55 -24.57
C GLU A 20 1.98 7.36 -23.28
N ILE A 21 3.14 7.70 -22.70
CA ILE A 21 3.20 8.53 -21.48
C ILE A 21 2.62 9.92 -21.74
N ARG A 22 2.93 10.55 -22.90
CA ARG A 22 2.33 11.83 -23.30
C ARG A 22 0.82 11.72 -23.50
N ALA A 23 0.37 10.70 -24.21
CA ALA A 23 -1.04 10.50 -24.51
C ALA A 23 -1.87 10.29 -23.24
N LYS A 24 -1.40 9.40 -22.35
CA LYS A 24 -2.10 8.97 -21.13
C LYS A 24 -2.02 9.98 -20.00
N TRP A 25 -0.83 10.55 -19.75
CA TRP A 25 -0.57 11.36 -18.56
C TRP A 25 -0.29 12.83 -18.85
N LYS A 26 -0.31 13.25 -20.13
CA LYS A 26 -0.01 14.63 -20.56
C LYS A 26 1.35 15.15 -20.03
N CYS A 27 2.30 14.24 -19.84
CA CYS A 27 3.64 14.57 -19.36
C CYS A 27 4.49 15.18 -20.48
N GLU A 28 4.97 16.42 -20.33
CA GLU A 28 5.75 17.12 -21.35
C GLU A 28 7.18 16.56 -21.52
N HIS A 29 7.74 15.97 -20.47
CA HIS A 29 9.12 15.48 -20.44
C HIS A 29 9.21 14.03 -19.95
N PRO A 30 8.69 13.04 -20.70
CA PRO A 30 8.60 11.65 -20.25
C PRO A 30 9.93 11.06 -19.79
N HIS A 31 11.02 11.31 -20.54
CA HIS A 31 12.35 10.83 -20.18
C HIS A 31 12.86 11.44 -18.86
N GLY A 32 12.72 12.77 -18.72
CA GLY A 32 13.14 13.49 -17.51
C GLY A 32 12.36 13.04 -16.28
N CYS A 33 11.04 12.93 -16.39
CA CYS A 33 10.18 12.42 -15.33
C CYS A 33 10.53 10.98 -14.94
N ALA A 34 10.75 10.10 -15.93
CA ALA A 34 11.16 8.71 -15.65
C ALA A 34 12.51 8.63 -14.93
N ASN A 35 13.46 9.49 -15.28
CA ASN A 35 14.76 9.58 -14.59
C ASN A 35 14.60 10.12 -13.17
N GLN A 36 13.77 11.13 -12.96
CA GLN A 36 13.52 11.67 -11.62
C GLN A 36 12.83 10.64 -10.72
N ALA A 37 11.81 9.94 -11.24
CA ALA A 37 11.16 8.84 -10.54
C ALA A 37 12.17 7.74 -10.18
N LYS A 38 13.08 7.39 -11.10
CA LYS A 38 14.15 6.41 -10.83
C LYS A 38 15.07 6.88 -9.71
N LYS A 39 15.43 8.17 -9.65
CA LYS A 39 16.25 8.72 -8.55
C LYS A 39 15.54 8.57 -7.21
N LEU A 40 14.25 8.91 -7.14
CA LEU A 40 13.46 8.77 -5.90
C LEU A 40 13.38 7.30 -5.45
N LEU A 41 13.08 6.39 -6.36
CA LEU A 41 13.04 4.95 -6.05
C LEU A 41 14.39 4.44 -5.54
N ASN A 42 15.50 4.93 -6.09
CA ASN A 42 16.85 4.55 -5.65
C ASN A 42 17.24 5.12 -4.28
N MET A 43 16.47 6.06 -3.72
CA MET A 43 16.68 6.57 -2.36
C MET A 43 15.86 5.79 -1.32
N LEU A 44 14.96 4.90 -1.74
CA LEU A 44 14.15 4.12 -0.82
C LEU A 44 15.02 3.07 -0.11
N PRO A 45 14.92 2.93 1.23
CA PRO A 45 15.49 1.79 1.93
C PRO A 45 14.88 0.48 1.39
N PRO A 46 15.60 -0.66 1.45
CA PRO A 46 15.12 -1.93 0.89
C PRO A 46 13.73 -2.34 1.37
N LYS A 47 13.41 -2.08 2.65
CA LYS A 47 12.10 -2.36 3.24
C LYS A 47 10.93 -1.65 2.53
N TRP A 48 11.20 -0.49 1.93
CA TRP A 48 10.21 0.37 1.29
C TRP A 48 10.32 0.37 -0.23
N ASP A 49 11.28 -0.37 -0.80
CA ASP A 49 11.43 -0.44 -2.24
C ASP A 49 10.39 -1.41 -2.83
N PRO A 50 9.40 -0.93 -3.60
CA PRO A 50 8.37 -1.80 -4.19
C PRO A 50 8.94 -2.75 -5.25
N ARG A 51 10.21 -2.57 -5.66
CA ARG A 51 10.92 -3.46 -6.58
C ARG A 51 11.56 -4.64 -5.86
N SER A 52 11.65 -4.60 -4.53
CA SER A 52 12.18 -5.69 -3.71
C SER A 52 11.11 -6.74 -3.44
N GLU A 53 11.57 -7.97 -3.15
CA GLU A 53 10.68 -9.01 -2.64
C GLU A 53 10.17 -8.58 -1.26
N LEU A 54 8.89 -8.23 -1.21
CA LEU A 54 8.22 -7.88 0.03
C LEU A 54 7.83 -9.18 0.74
N PRO A 55 8.05 -9.30 2.06
CA PRO A 55 7.59 -10.47 2.79
C PRO A 55 6.07 -10.61 2.63
N GLU A 56 5.61 -11.83 2.40
CA GLU A 56 4.19 -12.13 2.34
C GLU A 56 3.50 -11.69 3.65
N ASP A 57 2.35 -11.03 3.52
CA ASP A 57 1.50 -10.69 4.67
C ASP A 57 0.76 -11.95 5.14
N TYR A 58 1.49 -12.83 5.84
CA TYR A 58 0.93 -14.04 6.42
C TYR A 58 -0.03 -13.71 7.56
N GLN A 59 -1.30 -13.50 7.21
CA GLN A 59 -2.41 -13.50 8.16
C GLN A 59 -2.97 -14.92 8.35
N GLY A 60 -2.09 -15.89 8.54
CA GLY A 60 -2.47 -17.28 8.75
C GLY A 60 -3.41 -17.46 9.94
N GLU A 61 -4.20 -18.53 9.93
CA GLU A 61 -5.10 -18.86 11.04
C GLU A 61 -4.32 -18.96 12.35
N TYR A 62 -4.77 -18.20 13.36
CA TYR A 62 -4.22 -18.31 14.70
C TYR A 62 -4.63 -19.67 15.28
N LYS A 63 -3.68 -20.61 15.35
CA LYS A 63 -3.90 -21.90 15.99
C LYS A 63 -3.74 -21.72 17.51
N THR A 64 -4.85 -21.60 18.24
CA THR A 64 -4.82 -21.63 19.70
C THR A 64 -4.27 -22.97 20.18
N SER A 65 -3.34 -22.92 21.13
CA SER A 65 -2.80 -24.14 21.74
C SER A 65 -3.86 -24.85 22.59
N ARG A 66 -3.66 -26.14 22.84
CA ARG A 66 -4.56 -26.93 23.70
C ARG A 66 -4.59 -26.41 25.14
N GLU A 67 -3.52 -25.75 25.59
CA GLU A 67 -3.42 -25.12 26.91
C GLU A 67 -4.14 -23.77 26.97
N GLU A 68 -4.03 -22.95 25.94
CA GLU A 68 -4.77 -21.68 25.84
C GLU A 68 -6.27 -21.90 25.88
N ASN A 69 -6.76 -22.92 25.15
CA ASN A 69 -8.18 -23.29 25.16
C ASN A 69 -8.63 -23.81 26.54
N ARG A 70 -7.78 -24.55 27.27
CA ARG A 70 -8.10 -25.06 28.61
C ARG A 70 -8.18 -23.96 29.66
N ASN A 71 -7.33 -22.94 29.55
CA ASN A 71 -7.26 -21.84 30.50
C ASN A 71 -8.14 -20.64 30.10
N ASN A 72 -8.97 -20.79 29.05
CA ASN A 72 -9.83 -19.73 28.52
C ASN A 72 -9.04 -18.45 28.17
N ILE A 73 -7.78 -18.61 27.78
CA ILE A 73 -6.90 -17.51 27.38
C ILE A 73 -7.31 -17.12 25.97
N LYS A 74 -7.81 -15.89 25.82
CA LYS A 74 -8.11 -15.31 24.51
C LYS A 74 -6.86 -14.63 23.98
N PRO A 75 -6.21 -15.19 22.94
CA PRO A 75 -5.03 -14.56 22.35
C PRO A 75 -5.40 -13.24 21.68
N PHE A 76 -4.48 -12.28 21.71
CA PHE A 76 -4.60 -11.05 20.96
C PHE A 76 -4.55 -11.34 19.45
N ASP A 77 -5.56 -10.89 18.71
CA ASP A 77 -5.58 -11.01 17.26
C ASP A 77 -4.62 -10.00 16.63
N LYS A 78 -3.48 -10.50 16.13
CA LYS A 78 -2.42 -9.69 15.51
C LYS A 78 -2.65 -9.41 14.02
N ARG A 79 -3.80 -9.81 13.47
CA ARG A 79 -4.12 -9.60 12.05
C ARG A 79 -4.38 -8.13 11.78
N ILE A 80 -3.79 -7.63 10.69
CA ILE A 80 -3.98 -6.24 10.25
C ILE A 80 -5.30 -6.10 9.49
N THR A 81 -5.71 -7.13 8.75
CA THR A 81 -6.99 -7.16 8.05
C THR A 81 -8.07 -7.63 9.02
N THR A 82 -8.89 -6.69 9.48
CA THR A 82 -10.06 -7.00 10.30
C THR A 82 -11.26 -7.31 9.41
N ALA A 83 -11.88 -8.49 9.58
CA ALA A 83 -13.14 -8.86 8.93
C ALA A 83 -14.37 -8.36 9.73
N GLY A 84 -14.28 -7.15 10.28
CA GLY A 84 -15.31 -6.52 11.10
C GLY A 84 -16.23 -5.59 10.30
N SER A 85 -17.27 -5.09 10.97
CA SER A 85 -18.10 -4.02 10.42
C SER A 85 -17.36 -2.67 10.46
N ILE A 86 -17.80 -1.70 9.66
CA ILE A 86 -17.29 -0.31 9.76
C ILE A 86 -17.41 0.24 11.19
N SER A 87 -18.42 -0.18 11.95
CA SER A 87 -18.61 0.22 13.35
C SER A 87 -17.46 -0.24 14.26
N ASP A 88 -16.81 -1.36 13.95
CA ASP A 88 -15.68 -1.88 14.73
C ASP A 88 -14.44 -0.98 14.62
N ILE A 89 -14.31 -0.21 13.54
CA ILE A 89 -13.23 0.78 13.35
C ILE A 89 -13.40 1.96 14.31
N PHE A 90 -14.65 2.41 14.50
CA PHE A 90 -14.95 3.53 15.37
C PHE A 90 -14.91 3.17 16.85
N ARG A 91 -14.95 1.87 17.19
CA ARG A 91 -14.95 1.39 18.57
C ARG A 91 -13.73 1.80 19.40
N ILE A 92 -12.58 2.03 18.77
CA ILE A 92 -11.36 2.53 19.43
C ILE A 92 -11.55 3.98 19.92
N PHE A 93 -12.42 4.73 19.26
CA PHE A 93 -12.66 6.15 19.52
C PHE A 93 -13.97 6.41 20.28
N THR A 94 -14.74 5.37 20.56
CA THR A 94 -16.02 5.47 21.27
C THR A 94 -15.95 4.72 22.59
N ASP A 95 -16.34 5.39 23.66
CA ASP A 95 -16.54 4.76 24.96
C ASP A 95 -17.84 3.91 24.93
N PRO A 96 -17.80 2.61 25.29
CA PRO A 96 -18.98 1.76 25.34
C PRO A 96 -20.10 2.30 26.25
N ASP A 97 -19.74 3.06 27.28
CA ASP A 97 -20.68 3.64 28.24
C ASP A 97 -21.27 4.97 27.75
N THR A 98 -20.72 5.52 26.67
CA THR A 98 -21.23 6.74 26.05
C THR A 98 -22.28 6.39 25.01
N LYS A 99 -23.55 6.77 25.28
CA LYS A 99 -24.62 6.68 24.29
C LYS A 99 -24.32 7.58 23.10
N THR A 100 -23.97 6.98 21.97
CA THR A 100 -23.90 7.70 20.70
C THR A 100 -25.32 8.15 20.34
N THR A 101 -25.49 9.46 20.14
CA THR A 101 -26.74 10.01 19.64
C THR A 101 -26.49 10.45 18.20
N ASN A 102 -27.38 10.08 17.28
CA ASN A 102 -27.35 10.57 15.89
C ASN A 102 -27.93 12.00 15.79
N GLN A 103 -28.02 12.72 16.90
CA GLN A 103 -28.46 14.10 16.92
C GLN A 103 -27.22 14.97 17.00
N LEU A 104 -26.99 15.75 15.93
CA LEU A 104 -26.05 16.85 15.95
C LEU A 104 -26.64 17.96 16.84
N PRO A 105 -25.80 18.70 17.59
CA PRO A 105 -26.23 19.87 18.34
C PRO A 105 -26.81 20.96 17.44
#